data_AF-A0A5N6S901-F1
#
_entry.id   AF-A0A5N6S901-F1
#
_cell.length_a   1.000
_cell.length_b   1.000
_cell.length_c   1.000
_cell.angle_alpha   90.00
_cell.angle_beta   90.00
_cell.angle_gamma   90.00
#
_symmetry.space_group_name_H-M   'P 1'
#
loop_
_entity.id
_entity.type
_entity.pdbx_description
1 polymer ?
#
loop_
_entity_poly.entity_id
_entity_poly.type
_entity_poly.pdbx_seq_one_letter_code
_entity_poly.pdbx_strand_id
1 'polypeptide(L)'
;MSPIQVPKSSTHTMGQDIQVPKGWNNGVGLVYKRTVQVMVIVMVIFFAPLSFTYFFDETHTSNLSDQVLAVLVSPEFAYGEGSATLSDVNGGQMVVYLRNLTAMFSHTIAGSIAIVIGLVQFNTTLQFKYPVIHRYLGRLYFLCAMIITWSSRSFLADAIPKKEVFSGDPFAYILSVLSISVPLTMACAIYAIWNRDINSHREFMVLNYASMLSAPLLRVQWITLGRLWGETKYIINLYSAIFSGPFLVAASIFYLRQRHVRPSSPLLISPNTRLIATASGLLGLLFLATKGPSFNGGPRPKAFWLALGPQVICYLALFTAFARAAKRRGDMRSYTAWITYQNGLISAPMWSVLVLYMARDRMGYSEESLGVITVAGGVSQGLFVSFMVYVFATSTLGNSSRRAVKSR
;
A
#
# COMPACT_ATOMS: atom_id res chain seq x y z
N MET A 1 29.85 -58.54 40.78
CA MET A 1 29.38 -57.16 40.61
C MET A 1 28.44 -57.12 39.42
N SER A 2 27.14 -56.99 39.68
CA SER A 2 26.11 -56.92 38.63
C SER A 2 26.16 -55.56 37.93
N PRO A 3 26.02 -55.48 36.59
CA PRO A 3 25.68 -54.23 35.94
C PRO A 3 24.17 -53.98 36.06
N ILE A 4 23.82 -52.83 36.59
CA ILE A 4 22.46 -52.29 36.66
C ILE A 4 21.94 -52.10 35.24
N GLN A 5 20.83 -52.77 34.88
CA GLN A 5 20.08 -52.48 33.66
C GLN A 5 19.32 -51.15 33.84
N VAL A 6 19.68 -50.15 33.03
CA VAL A 6 18.87 -48.94 32.84
C VAL A 6 17.77 -49.28 31.82
N PRO A 7 16.48 -49.02 32.10
CA PRO A 7 15.43 -49.23 31.10
C PRO A 7 15.58 -48.22 29.96
N LYS A 8 15.64 -48.71 28.71
CA LYS A 8 15.52 -47.86 27.52
C LYS A 8 14.13 -47.21 27.52
N SER A 9 14.08 -45.88 27.38
CA SER A 9 12.83 -45.16 27.15
C SER A 9 12.23 -45.56 25.80
N SER A 10 10.97 -45.96 25.83
CA SER A 10 10.16 -46.28 24.67
C SER A 10 9.81 -45.00 23.90
N THR A 11 10.69 -44.54 23.00
CA THR A 11 10.35 -43.56 21.96
C THR A 11 9.70 -44.26 20.77
N HIS A 12 8.51 -44.80 20.98
CA HIS A 12 7.62 -45.24 19.91
C HIS A 12 6.19 -44.89 20.31
N THR A 13 5.80 -43.62 20.10
CA THR A 13 4.43 -43.19 19.76
C THR A 13 4.34 -41.67 19.86
N MET A 14 4.22 -41.02 18.70
CA MET A 14 3.47 -39.76 18.42
C MET A 14 4.18 -38.94 17.34
N GLY A 15 4.25 -39.52 16.14
CA GLY A 15 4.35 -38.80 14.89
C GLY A 15 3.15 -39.17 14.02
N GLN A 16 1.93 -38.89 14.50
CA GLN A 16 0.79 -38.86 13.59
C GLN A 16 0.85 -37.52 12.87
N ASP A 17 1.43 -37.55 11.67
CA ASP A 17 1.19 -36.55 10.64
C ASP A 17 -0.32 -36.43 10.46
N ILE A 18 -0.92 -35.39 11.05
CA ILE A 18 -2.25 -34.94 10.67
C ILE A 18 -2.11 -34.47 9.23
N GLN A 19 -2.40 -35.36 8.29
CA GLN A 19 -2.59 -35.02 6.89
C GLN A 19 -3.78 -34.05 6.82
N VAL A 20 -3.46 -32.76 6.73
CA VAL A 20 -4.44 -31.73 6.40
C VAL A 20 -5.03 -32.10 5.03
N PRO A 21 -6.36 -32.18 4.87
CA PRO A 21 -6.98 -32.55 3.60
C PRO A 21 -6.51 -31.61 2.48
N LYS A 22 -5.75 -32.16 1.52
CA LYS A 22 -5.13 -31.46 0.39
C LYS A 22 -6.13 -30.77 -0.55
N GLY A 23 -7.44 -30.99 -0.40
CA GLY A 23 -8.47 -30.52 -1.33
C GLY A 23 -9.10 -29.15 -0.99
N TRP A 24 -9.36 -28.85 0.28
CA TRP A 24 -10.26 -27.74 0.62
C TRP A 24 -9.59 -26.36 0.55
N ASN A 25 -8.33 -26.25 0.98
CA ASN A 25 -7.57 -25.00 0.93
C ASN A 25 -7.20 -24.57 -0.51
N ASN A 26 -7.09 -25.52 -1.44
CA ASN A 26 -6.69 -25.23 -2.83
C ASN A 26 -7.80 -24.51 -3.61
N GLY A 27 -9.07 -24.85 -3.33
CA GLY A 27 -10.22 -24.20 -3.98
C GLY A 27 -10.39 -22.74 -3.56
N VAL A 28 -10.38 -22.46 -2.26
CA VAL A 28 -10.57 -21.10 -1.72
C VAL A 28 -9.43 -20.16 -2.13
N GLY A 29 -8.18 -20.63 -2.06
CA GLY A 29 -7.02 -19.86 -2.50
C GLY A 29 -7.04 -19.55 -4.00
N LEU A 30 -7.50 -20.51 -4.82
CA LEU A 30 -7.63 -20.31 -6.27
C LEU A 30 -8.74 -19.33 -6.64
N VAL A 31 -9.88 -19.37 -5.95
CA VAL A 31 -10.98 -18.41 -6.15
C VAL A 31 -10.52 -17.00 -5.80
N TYR A 32 -9.96 -16.79 -4.60
CA TYR A 32 -9.43 -15.49 -4.20
C TYR A 32 -8.38 -14.96 -5.19
N LYS A 33 -7.48 -15.82 -5.65
CA LYS A 33 -6.46 -15.49 -6.66
C LYS A 33 -7.10 -14.91 -7.93
N ARG A 34 -8.12 -15.59 -8.46
CA ARG A 34 -8.83 -15.16 -9.67
C ARG A 34 -9.61 -13.88 -9.41
N THR A 35 -10.29 -13.77 -8.28
CA THR A 35 -11.05 -12.57 -7.91
C THR A 35 -10.15 -11.33 -7.87
N VAL A 36 -9.03 -11.37 -7.14
CA VAL A 36 -8.11 -10.21 -7.08
C VAL A 36 -7.57 -9.87 -8.46
N GLN A 37 -7.20 -10.87 -9.26
CA GLN A 37 -6.71 -10.64 -10.62
C GLN A 37 -7.78 -9.99 -11.51
N VAL A 38 -9.01 -10.50 -11.50
CA VAL A 38 -10.13 -9.92 -12.26
C VAL A 38 -10.43 -8.50 -11.79
N MET A 39 -10.47 -8.25 -10.48
CA MET A 39 -10.69 -6.91 -9.93
C MET A 39 -9.64 -5.92 -10.41
N VAL A 40 -8.35 -6.28 -10.37
CA VAL A 40 -7.27 -5.41 -10.86
C VAL A 40 -7.36 -5.21 -12.37
N ILE A 41 -7.63 -6.27 -13.14
CA ILE A 41 -7.81 -6.17 -14.60
C ILE A 41 -8.95 -5.21 -14.95
N VAL A 42 -10.13 -5.40 -14.34
CA VAL A 42 -11.31 -4.55 -14.58
C VAL A 42 -10.99 -3.11 -14.19
N MET A 43 -10.37 -2.89 -13.04
CA MET A 43 -9.97 -1.56 -12.57
C MET A 43 -9.00 -0.87 -13.54
N VAL A 44 -8.01 -1.60 -14.08
CA VAL A 44 -7.03 -1.06 -15.04
C VAL A 44 -7.68 -0.79 -16.40
N ILE A 45 -8.49 -1.72 -16.93
CA ILE A 45 -9.18 -1.54 -18.22
C ILE A 45 -10.15 -0.35 -18.16
N PHE A 46 -10.84 -0.19 -17.04
CA PHE A 46 -11.75 0.93 -16.84
C PHE A 46 -10.99 2.26 -16.70
N PHE A 47 -9.92 2.30 -15.89
CA PHE A 47 -9.25 3.55 -15.55
C PHE A 47 -8.23 4.03 -16.58
N ALA A 48 -7.51 3.14 -17.27
CA ALA A 48 -6.44 3.54 -18.19
C ALA A 48 -6.94 4.47 -19.33
N PRO A 49 -8.08 4.22 -19.99
CA PRO A 49 -8.61 5.15 -20.99
C PRO A 49 -8.98 6.50 -20.39
N LEU A 50 -9.67 6.51 -19.24
CA LEU A 50 -10.10 7.72 -18.55
C LEU A 50 -8.93 8.63 -18.20
N SER A 51 -7.84 8.04 -17.71
CA SER A 51 -6.62 8.78 -17.37
C SER A 51 -5.88 9.25 -18.62
N PHE A 52 -5.80 8.42 -19.67
CA PHE A 52 -5.05 8.74 -20.88
C PHE A 52 -5.65 9.93 -21.63
N THR A 53 -6.98 10.03 -21.68
CA THR A 53 -7.68 11.09 -22.41
C THR A 53 -7.94 12.35 -21.57
N TYR A 54 -7.50 12.40 -20.31
CA TYR A 54 -7.91 13.43 -19.35
C TYR A 54 -7.62 14.85 -19.82
N PHE A 55 -6.48 15.07 -20.49
CA PHE A 55 -6.03 16.39 -20.95
C PHE A 55 -6.15 16.60 -22.47
N PHE A 56 -6.87 15.72 -23.19
CA PHE A 56 -6.98 15.84 -24.65
C PHE A 56 -8.11 16.76 -25.11
N ASP A 57 -9.04 17.11 -24.21
CA ASP A 57 -10.06 18.12 -24.49
C ASP A 57 -9.43 19.51 -24.48
N GLU A 58 -9.35 20.16 -25.64
CA GLU A 58 -8.81 21.51 -25.83
C GLU A 58 -9.58 22.58 -25.06
N THR A 59 -10.88 22.35 -24.81
CA THR A 59 -11.70 23.28 -24.04
C THR A 59 -11.45 23.15 -22.55
N HIS A 60 -10.85 22.03 -22.11
CA HIS A 60 -10.67 21.65 -20.71
C HIS A 60 -11.95 21.81 -19.86
N THR A 61 -13.13 21.67 -20.50
CA THR A 61 -14.43 21.87 -19.84
C THR A 61 -15.03 20.55 -19.37
N SER A 62 -14.80 19.45 -20.10
CA SER A 62 -15.20 18.11 -19.65
C SER A 62 -14.37 17.01 -20.31
N ASN A 63 -13.65 16.24 -19.51
CA ASN A 63 -12.94 15.06 -20.01
C ASN A 63 -13.83 13.80 -19.90
N LEU A 64 -13.39 12.71 -20.56
CA LEU A 64 -14.08 11.42 -20.52
C LEU A 64 -14.34 10.91 -19.09
N SER A 65 -13.40 11.16 -18.15
CA SER A 65 -13.57 10.75 -16.75
C SER A 65 -14.74 11.48 -16.09
N ASP A 66 -14.88 12.78 -16.32
CA ASP A 66 -15.96 13.57 -15.74
C ASP A 66 -17.31 13.23 -16.38
N GLN A 67 -17.35 13.00 -17.69
CA GLN A 67 -18.56 12.52 -18.38
C GLN A 67 -19.02 11.17 -17.84
N VAL A 68 -18.08 10.23 -17.63
CA VAL A 68 -18.39 8.94 -17.03
C VAL A 68 -18.88 9.10 -15.59
N LEU A 69 -18.29 9.99 -14.79
CA LEU A 69 -18.78 10.27 -13.44
C LEU A 69 -20.17 10.93 -13.44
N ALA A 70 -20.48 11.80 -14.41
CA ALA A 70 -21.78 12.45 -14.51
C ALA A 70 -22.90 11.42 -14.74
N VAL A 71 -22.63 10.41 -15.57
CA VAL A 71 -23.55 9.28 -15.84
C VAL A 71 -23.57 8.30 -14.67
N LEU A 72 -22.38 7.92 -14.17
CA LEU A 72 -22.23 6.88 -13.15
C LEU A 72 -22.43 7.35 -11.73
N VAL A 73 -22.54 8.64 -11.44
CA VAL A 73 -22.82 9.18 -10.09
C VAL A 73 -23.91 10.24 -10.18
N SER A 74 -23.53 11.48 -10.55
CA SER A 74 -24.43 12.58 -10.91
C SER A 74 -23.63 13.76 -11.51
N PRO A 75 -24.26 14.67 -12.27
CA PRO A 75 -23.61 15.88 -12.77
C PRO A 75 -23.06 16.77 -11.64
N GLU A 76 -23.76 16.87 -10.51
CA GLU A 76 -23.34 17.68 -9.35
C GLU A 76 -22.06 17.12 -8.75
N PHE A 77 -21.91 15.79 -8.70
CA PHE A 77 -20.69 15.16 -8.23
C PHE A 77 -19.54 15.30 -9.23
N ALA A 78 -19.84 15.20 -10.53
CA ALA A 78 -18.85 15.25 -11.59
C ALA A 78 -18.29 16.65 -11.83
N TYR A 79 -19.12 17.68 -11.75
CA TYR A 79 -18.80 19.07 -12.13
C TYR A 79 -18.87 20.08 -10.98
N GLY A 80 -19.42 19.69 -9.81
CA GLY A 80 -19.55 20.56 -8.64
C GLY A 80 -18.27 20.68 -7.80
N GLU A 81 -18.42 20.86 -6.49
CA GLU A 81 -17.31 21.15 -5.57
C GLU A 81 -16.27 20.02 -5.53
N GLY A 82 -15.02 20.37 -5.86
CA GLY A 82 -13.93 19.41 -5.94
C GLY A 82 -13.98 18.57 -7.21
N SER A 83 -14.68 19.02 -8.25
CA SER A 83 -14.60 18.39 -9.58
C SER A 83 -13.27 18.62 -10.27
N ALA A 84 -12.58 19.71 -9.91
CA ALA A 84 -11.41 20.23 -10.61
C ALA A 84 -11.66 20.63 -12.07
N THR A 85 -12.93 20.89 -12.41
CA THR A 85 -13.36 21.44 -13.70
C THR A 85 -13.43 22.97 -13.64
N LEU A 86 -13.53 23.64 -14.79
CA LEU A 86 -13.74 25.10 -14.86
C LEU A 86 -15.08 25.53 -14.22
N SER A 87 -16.06 24.63 -14.14
CA SER A 87 -17.36 24.83 -13.50
C SER A 87 -17.36 24.58 -11.99
N ASP A 88 -16.25 24.13 -11.40
CA ASP A 88 -16.12 23.98 -9.95
C ASP A 88 -16.39 25.34 -9.27
N VAL A 89 -17.16 25.35 -8.18
CA VAL A 89 -17.56 26.57 -7.44
C VAL A 89 -16.34 27.37 -6.98
N ASN A 90 -15.21 26.69 -6.77
CA ASN A 90 -13.95 27.34 -6.40
C ASN A 90 -13.09 27.77 -7.60
N GLY A 91 -13.45 27.38 -8.84
CA GLY A 91 -12.84 27.76 -10.13
C GLY A 91 -11.33 27.49 -10.33
N GLY A 92 -10.59 27.20 -9.25
CA GLY A 92 -9.13 27.32 -9.21
C GLY A 92 -8.37 26.04 -9.50
N GLN A 93 -8.97 24.86 -9.36
CA GLN A 93 -8.22 23.60 -9.48
C GLN A 93 -7.81 23.29 -10.94
N MET A 94 -8.65 23.60 -11.93
CA MET A 94 -8.24 23.51 -13.34
C MET A 94 -7.13 24.52 -13.65
N VAL A 95 -7.17 25.73 -13.08
CA VAL A 95 -6.10 26.73 -13.24
C VAL A 95 -4.77 26.20 -12.69
N VAL A 96 -4.79 25.53 -11.54
CA VAL A 96 -3.62 24.87 -10.95
C VAL A 96 -3.10 23.75 -11.86
N TYR A 97 -3.99 22.97 -12.48
CA TYR A 97 -3.59 21.95 -13.45
C TYR A 97 -2.99 22.53 -14.72
N LEU A 98 -3.57 23.57 -15.29
CA LEU A 98 -3.04 24.25 -16.48
C LEU A 98 -1.69 24.91 -16.20
N ARG A 99 -1.51 25.50 -15.01
CA ARG A 99 -0.21 26.01 -14.55
C ARG A 99 0.85 24.89 -14.46
N ASN A 100 0.42 23.67 -14.16
CA ASN A 100 1.28 22.48 -14.05
C ASN A 100 1.11 21.52 -15.23
N LEU A 101 0.67 22.00 -16.40
CA LEU A 101 0.20 21.14 -17.49
C LEU A 101 1.27 20.13 -17.92
N THR A 102 2.52 20.56 -18.09
CA THR A 102 3.64 19.67 -18.47
C THR A 102 3.81 18.52 -17.48
N ALA A 103 3.71 18.79 -16.18
CA ALA A 103 3.81 17.78 -15.15
C ALA A 103 2.57 16.86 -15.16
N MET A 104 1.36 17.41 -15.16
CA MET A 104 0.14 16.59 -15.06
C MET A 104 -0.19 15.81 -16.34
N PHE A 105 0.12 16.36 -17.50
CA PHE A 105 0.01 15.67 -18.78
C PHE A 105 0.97 14.47 -18.84
N SER A 106 2.25 14.68 -18.55
CA SER A 106 3.21 13.57 -18.50
C SER A 106 2.86 12.54 -17.43
N HIS A 107 2.34 12.98 -16.28
CA HIS A 107 1.87 12.12 -15.20
C HIS A 107 0.75 11.18 -15.64
N THR A 108 -0.29 11.71 -16.28
CA THR A 108 -1.47 10.95 -16.68
C THR A 108 -1.17 9.95 -17.80
N ILE A 109 -0.36 10.34 -18.79
CA ILE A 109 0.08 9.45 -19.86
C ILE A 109 0.99 8.34 -19.31
N ALA A 110 2.04 8.70 -18.55
CA ALA A 110 2.94 7.72 -17.95
C ALA A 110 2.21 6.80 -16.96
N GLY A 111 1.27 7.34 -16.18
CA GLY A 111 0.41 6.61 -15.27
C GLY A 111 -0.42 5.54 -15.98
N SER A 112 -1.09 5.93 -17.07
CA SER A 112 -1.92 5.03 -17.89
C SER A 112 -1.08 3.88 -18.49
N ILE A 113 0.10 4.20 -19.01
CA ILE A 113 1.03 3.20 -19.55
C ILE A 113 1.53 2.29 -18.42
N ALA A 114 1.92 2.84 -17.27
CA ALA A 114 2.46 2.08 -16.14
C ALA A 114 1.46 1.07 -15.58
N ILE A 115 0.19 1.45 -15.42
CA ILE A 115 -0.82 0.53 -14.86
C ILE A 115 -1.11 -0.63 -15.81
N VAL A 116 -1.13 -0.40 -17.12
CA VAL A 116 -1.33 -1.45 -18.14
C VAL A 116 -0.12 -2.36 -18.21
N ILE A 117 1.09 -1.80 -18.30
CA ILE A 117 2.32 -2.60 -18.34
C ILE A 117 2.50 -3.39 -17.06
N GLY A 118 2.28 -2.77 -15.90
CA GLY A 118 2.42 -3.43 -14.61
C GLY A 118 1.50 -4.63 -14.46
N LEU A 119 0.28 -4.59 -15.00
CA LEU A 119 -0.63 -5.75 -15.03
C LEU A 119 0.00 -6.92 -15.80
N VAL A 120 0.57 -6.61 -16.97
CA VAL A 120 1.21 -7.57 -17.87
C VAL A 120 2.50 -8.14 -17.25
N GLN A 121 3.21 -7.39 -16.41
CA GLN A 121 4.44 -7.84 -15.73
C GLN A 121 4.23 -9.03 -14.78
N PHE A 122 3.02 -9.23 -14.26
CA PHE A 122 2.72 -10.37 -13.36
C PHE A 122 2.29 -11.65 -14.11
N ASN A 123 2.26 -11.62 -15.45
CA ASN A 123 1.94 -12.80 -16.25
C ASN A 123 3.11 -13.81 -16.24
N THR A 124 2.87 -15.03 -15.77
CA THR A 124 3.89 -16.09 -15.68
C THR A 124 4.43 -16.50 -17.04
N THR A 125 3.61 -16.50 -18.09
CA THR A 125 4.06 -16.81 -19.45
C THR A 125 5.09 -15.79 -19.94
N LEU A 126 4.88 -14.50 -19.68
CA LEU A 126 5.87 -13.49 -20.03
C LEU A 126 7.14 -13.60 -19.19
N GLN A 127 7.02 -13.90 -17.90
CA GLN A 127 8.17 -14.06 -17.00
C GLN A 127 9.09 -15.21 -17.43
N PHE A 128 8.52 -16.36 -17.84
CA PHE A 128 9.30 -17.58 -18.09
C PHE A 128 9.51 -17.91 -19.57
N LYS A 129 8.51 -17.69 -20.43
CA LYS A 129 8.58 -18.02 -21.88
C LYS A 129 9.16 -16.87 -22.71
N TYR A 130 8.89 -15.62 -22.32
CA TYR A 130 9.35 -14.43 -23.05
C TYR A 130 10.12 -13.45 -22.15
N PRO A 131 11.20 -13.89 -21.49
CA PRO A 131 11.90 -13.09 -20.48
C PRO A 131 12.51 -11.79 -21.04
N VAL A 132 12.85 -11.76 -22.33
CA VAL A 132 13.34 -10.53 -23.01
C VAL A 132 12.24 -9.47 -23.05
N ILE A 133 11.01 -9.84 -23.45
CA ILE A 133 9.85 -8.95 -23.47
C ILE A 133 9.55 -8.45 -22.05
N HIS A 134 9.53 -9.37 -21.07
CA HIS A 134 9.34 -9.01 -19.66
C HIS A 134 10.33 -7.93 -19.20
N ARG A 135 11.63 -8.07 -19.54
CA ARG A 135 12.67 -7.10 -19.19
C ARG A 135 12.48 -5.74 -19.87
N TYR A 136 12.17 -5.69 -21.17
CA TYR A 136 11.93 -4.41 -21.85
C TYR A 136 10.70 -3.69 -21.33
N LEU A 137 9.60 -4.42 -21.13
CA LEU A 137 8.41 -3.86 -20.50
C LEU A 137 8.69 -3.41 -19.05
N GLY A 138 9.52 -4.13 -18.30
CA GLY A 138 9.97 -3.71 -16.97
C GLY A 138 10.79 -2.41 -16.98
N ARG A 139 11.65 -2.22 -17.98
CA ARG A 139 12.40 -0.96 -18.19
C ARG A 139 11.47 0.20 -18.55
N LEU A 140 10.47 -0.04 -19.38
CA LEU A 140 9.46 0.96 -19.72
C LEU A 140 8.61 1.33 -18.49
N TYR A 141 8.18 0.33 -17.70
CA TYR A 141 7.51 0.57 -16.43
C TYR A 141 8.36 1.40 -15.46
N PHE A 142 9.66 1.11 -15.34
CA PHE A 142 10.60 1.91 -14.56
C PHE A 142 10.65 3.36 -15.05
N LEU A 143 10.78 3.59 -16.36
CA LEU A 143 10.79 4.93 -16.94
C LEU A 143 9.49 5.68 -16.62
N CYS A 144 8.33 5.04 -16.80
CA CYS A 144 7.04 5.62 -16.43
C CYS A 144 6.97 5.95 -14.94
N ALA A 145 7.42 5.05 -14.05
CA ALA A 145 7.46 5.31 -12.61
C ALA A 145 8.34 6.51 -12.25
N MET A 146 9.46 6.73 -12.95
CA MET A 146 10.30 7.92 -12.77
C MET A 146 9.61 9.19 -13.27
N ILE A 147 8.94 9.15 -14.43
CA ILE A 147 8.16 10.29 -14.95
C ILE A 147 7.01 10.66 -13.98
N ILE A 148 6.28 9.66 -13.48
CA ILE A 148 5.21 9.83 -12.48
C ILE A 148 5.78 10.46 -11.21
N THR A 149 6.93 9.98 -10.73
CA THR A 149 7.59 10.52 -9.54
C THR A 149 8.00 11.98 -9.75
N TRP A 150 8.69 12.29 -10.85
CA TRP A 150 9.11 13.64 -11.19
C TRP A 150 7.92 14.58 -11.30
N SER A 151 6.91 14.22 -12.10
CA SER A 151 5.71 15.03 -12.31
C SER A 151 4.92 15.29 -11.02
N SER A 152 4.71 14.27 -10.18
CA SER A 152 4.05 14.45 -8.88
C SER A 152 4.84 15.40 -7.98
N ARG A 153 6.17 15.27 -7.92
CA ARG A 153 7.00 16.16 -7.11
C ARG A 153 7.00 17.59 -7.64
N SER A 154 7.06 17.79 -8.95
CA SER A 154 6.96 19.12 -9.57
C SER A 154 5.62 19.79 -9.24
N PHE A 155 4.50 19.06 -9.36
CA PHE A 155 3.19 19.57 -8.96
C PHE A 155 3.12 19.90 -7.47
N LEU A 156 3.57 19.00 -6.59
CA LEU A 156 3.55 19.23 -5.15
C LEU A 156 4.44 20.41 -4.72
N ALA A 157 5.58 20.60 -5.39
CA ALA A 157 6.49 21.72 -5.11
C ALA A 157 5.84 23.09 -5.42
N ASP A 158 4.95 23.14 -6.41
CA ASP A 158 4.19 24.34 -6.75
C ASP A 158 2.92 24.49 -5.88
N ALA A 159 2.14 23.42 -5.71
CA ALA A 159 0.81 23.47 -5.10
C ALA A 159 0.81 23.47 -3.56
N ILE A 160 1.78 22.82 -2.89
CA ILE A 160 1.82 22.77 -1.41
C ILE A 160 2.04 24.16 -0.80
N PRO A 161 3.06 24.96 -1.21
CA PRO A 161 3.31 26.27 -0.59
C PRO A 161 2.14 27.24 -0.76
N LYS A 162 1.36 27.08 -1.84
CA LYS A 162 0.21 27.93 -2.16
C LYS A 162 -1.10 27.44 -1.55
N LYS A 163 -1.11 26.29 -0.85
CA LYS A 163 -2.32 25.65 -0.30
C LYS A 163 -3.36 25.31 -1.37
N GLU A 164 -2.89 24.97 -2.57
CA GLU A 164 -3.73 24.74 -3.76
C GLU A 164 -3.87 23.25 -4.10
N VAL A 165 -3.30 22.35 -3.29
CA VAL A 165 -3.44 20.90 -3.53
C VAL A 165 -4.91 20.49 -3.43
N PHE A 166 -5.39 19.82 -4.47
CA PHE A 166 -6.72 19.24 -4.54
C PHE A 166 -7.06 18.42 -3.28
N SER A 167 -8.25 18.62 -2.70
CA SER A 167 -8.68 17.93 -1.46
C SER A 167 -7.81 18.15 -0.22
N GLY A 168 -7.00 19.22 -0.22
CA GLY A 168 -6.35 19.75 0.98
C GLY A 168 -5.13 18.97 1.48
N ASP A 169 -4.68 19.34 2.68
CA ASP A 169 -3.45 18.85 3.30
C ASP A 169 -3.38 17.31 3.40
N PRO A 170 -4.46 16.56 3.73
CA PRO A 170 -4.35 15.10 3.84
C PRO A 170 -4.11 14.40 2.50
N PHE A 171 -4.66 14.95 1.41
CA PHE A 171 -4.36 14.46 0.06
C PHE A 171 -2.92 14.80 -0.34
N ALA A 172 -2.46 16.01 -0.03
CA ALA A 172 -1.07 16.43 -0.24
C ALA A 172 -0.07 15.50 0.48
N TYR A 173 -0.39 15.10 1.71
CA TYR A 173 0.42 14.18 2.48
C TYR A 173 0.55 12.81 1.79
N ILE A 174 -0.56 12.18 1.42
CA ILE A 174 -0.49 10.84 0.81
C ILE A 174 0.22 10.87 -0.55
N LEU A 175 0.01 11.90 -1.36
CA LEU A 175 0.74 12.09 -2.61
C LEU A 175 2.24 12.27 -2.37
N SER A 176 2.61 13.01 -1.34
CA SER A 176 4.02 13.18 -0.95
C SER A 176 4.65 11.85 -0.54
N VAL A 177 3.95 11.04 0.26
CA VAL A 177 4.40 9.69 0.65
C VAL A 177 4.50 8.75 -0.55
N LEU A 178 3.54 8.79 -1.48
CA LEU A 178 3.60 8.01 -2.72
C LEU A 178 4.79 8.41 -3.59
N SER A 179 5.06 9.71 -3.71
CA SER A 179 6.20 10.25 -4.47
C SER A 179 7.57 9.79 -3.93
N ILE A 180 7.63 9.29 -2.70
CA ILE A 180 8.84 8.75 -2.08
C ILE A 180 8.82 7.22 -2.09
N SER A 181 7.70 6.60 -1.73
CA SER A 181 7.59 5.14 -1.62
C SER A 181 7.68 4.44 -2.97
N VAL A 182 7.18 5.04 -4.05
CA VAL A 182 7.27 4.48 -5.41
C VAL A 182 8.72 4.37 -5.89
N PRO A 183 9.53 5.45 -5.95
CA PRO A 183 10.92 5.32 -6.36
C PRO A 183 11.74 4.48 -5.36
N LEU A 184 11.45 4.55 -4.06
CA LEU A 184 12.13 3.73 -3.04
C LEU A 184 11.91 2.23 -3.27
N THR A 185 10.65 1.80 -3.39
CA THR A 185 10.32 0.38 -3.64
C THR A 185 10.85 -0.10 -4.98
N MET A 186 10.84 0.76 -6.00
CA MET A 186 11.46 0.47 -7.30
C MET A 186 12.98 0.27 -7.17
N ALA A 187 13.68 1.16 -6.47
CA ALA A 187 15.11 1.04 -6.21
C ALA A 187 15.43 -0.25 -5.45
N CYS A 188 14.64 -0.60 -4.42
CA CYS A 188 14.78 -1.86 -3.70
C CYS A 188 14.54 -3.08 -4.61
N ALA A 189 13.56 -3.03 -5.51
CA ALA A 189 13.30 -4.09 -6.48
C ALA A 189 14.46 -4.28 -7.45
N ILE A 190 15.02 -3.19 -7.98
CA ILE A 190 16.17 -3.20 -8.89
C ILE A 190 17.42 -3.72 -8.17
N TYR A 191 17.69 -3.22 -6.97
CA TYR A 191 18.79 -3.68 -6.14
C TYR A 191 18.70 -5.20 -5.85
N ALA A 192 17.50 -5.70 -5.53
CA ALA A 192 17.27 -7.11 -5.30
C ALA A 192 17.56 -7.97 -6.55
N ILE A 193 17.09 -7.55 -7.74
CA ILE A 193 17.30 -8.34 -8.96
C ILE A 193 18.75 -8.32 -9.43
N TRP A 194 19.46 -7.19 -9.29
CA TRP A 194 20.91 -7.12 -9.56
C TRP A 194 21.70 -8.07 -8.66
N ASN A 195 21.23 -8.26 -7.43
CA ASN A 195 21.80 -9.20 -6.47
C ASN A 195 21.27 -10.64 -6.59
N ARG A 196 20.47 -10.93 -7.63
CA ARG A 196 19.84 -12.24 -7.90
C ARG A 196 18.87 -12.70 -6.81
N ASP A 197 18.38 -11.79 -5.96
CA ASP A 197 17.30 -12.07 -4.99
C ASP A 197 15.92 -11.85 -5.64
N ILE A 198 15.51 -12.83 -6.45
CA ILE A 198 14.24 -12.79 -7.20
C ILE A 198 13.04 -12.69 -6.26
N ASN A 199 13.12 -13.28 -5.07
CA ASN A 199 12.03 -13.24 -4.10
C ASN A 199 11.82 -11.83 -3.57
N SER A 200 12.91 -11.16 -3.15
CA SER A 200 12.84 -9.75 -2.72
C SER A 200 12.41 -8.83 -3.87
N HIS A 201 12.94 -9.04 -5.08
CA HIS A 201 12.53 -8.29 -6.27
C HIS A 201 11.01 -8.37 -6.48
N ARG A 202 10.44 -9.58 -6.47
CA ARG A 202 9.00 -9.77 -6.66
C ARG A 202 8.17 -9.08 -5.58
N GLU A 203 8.57 -9.17 -4.31
CA GLU A 203 7.83 -8.55 -3.21
C GLU A 203 7.82 -7.02 -3.32
N PHE A 204 8.98 -6.42 -3.62
CA PHE A 204 9.05 -4.98 -3.87
C PHE A 204 8.27 -4.55 -5.11
N MET A 205 8.28 -5.34 -6.19
CA MET A 205 7.45 -5.05 -7.37
C MET A 205 5.95 -5.13 -7.10
N VAL A 206 5.49 -6.06 -6.26
CA VAL A 206 4.07 -6.14 -5.88
C VAL A 206 3.66 -4.92 -5.05
N LEU A 207 4.47 -4.53 -4.07
CA LEU A 207 4.18 -3.34 -3.26
C LEU A 207 4.24 -2.06 -4.12
N ASN A 208 5.25 -1.95 -5.00
CA ASN A 208 5.38 -0.82 -5.92
C ASN A 208 4.15 -0.68 -6.83
N TYR A 209 3.72 -1.80 -7.44
CA TYR A 209 2.55 -1.79 -8.30
C TYR A 209 1.26 -1.50 -7.51
N ALA A 210 1.11 -2.04 -6.30
CA ALA A 210 -0.01 -1.70 -5.43
C ALA A 210 -0.07 -0.19 -5.15
N SER A 211 1.06 0.47 -4.88
CA SER A 211 1.12 1.93 -4.76
C SER A 211 0.72 2.67 -6.04
N MET A 212 1.08 2.15 -7.22
CA MET A 212 0.65 2.70 -8.51
C MET A 212 -0.85 2.51 -8.79
N LEU A 213 -1.50 1.55 -8.13
CA LEU A 213 -2.94 1.34 -8.21
C LEU A 213 -3.75 2.29 -7.29
N SER A 214 -3.09 3.21 -6.57
CA SER A 214 -3.77 4.20 -5.72
C SER A 214 -4.75 5.09 -6.50
N ALA A 215 -4.35 5.60 -7.66
CA ALA A 215 -5.21 6.40 -8.51
C ALA A 215 -6.42 5.61 -9.05
N PRO A 216 -6.27 4.40 -9.64
CA PRO A 216 -7.41 3.57 -10.01
C PRO A 216 -8.35 3.23 -8.84
N LEU A 217 -7.79 2.88 -7.67
CA LEU A 217 -8.58 2.58 -6.46
C LEU A 217 -9.45 3.78 -6.07
N LEU A 218 -8.87 4.98 -6.09
CA LEU A 218 -9.56 6.23 -5.80
C LEU A 218 -10.76 6.46 -6.74
N ARG A 219 -10.69 6.06 -8.01
CA ARG A 219 -11.82 6.23 -8.96
C ARG A 219 -12.94 5.23 -8.70
N VAL A 220 -12.59 4.01 -8.31
CA VAL A 220 -13.58 3.04 -7.83
C VAL A 220 -14.28 3.60 -6.59
N GLN A 221 -13.53 4.22 -5.68
CA GLN A 221 -14.10 4.87 -4.49
C GLN A 221 -14.97 6.07 -4.83
N TRP A 222 -14.62 6.90 -5.81
CA TRP A 222 -15.48 7.99 -6.27
C TRP A 222 -16.85 7.50 -6.76
N ILE A 223 -16.89 6.44 -7.56
CA ILE A 223 -18.15 5.87 -8.06
C ILE A 223 -18.97 5.27 -6.91
N THR A 224 -18.32 4.40 -6.12
CA THR A 224 -19.01 3.67 -5.05
C THR A 224 -19.48 4.58 -3.92
N LEU A 225 -18.61 5.42 -3.38
CA LEU A 225 -18.98 6.34 -2.29
C LEU A 225 -19.85 7.48 -2.81
N GLY A 226 -19.65 7.96 -4.04
CA GLY A 226 -20.49 9.01 -4.63
C GLY A 226 -21.96 8.59 -4.69
N ARG A 227 -22.23 7.32 -5.00
CA ARG A 227 -23.58 6.75 -5.00
C ARG A 227 -24.16 6.48 -3.62
N LEU A 228 -23.31 6.16 -2.64
CA LEU A 228 -23.75 5.68 -1.33
C LEU A 228 -23.82 6.77 -0.27
N TRP A 229 -23.01 7.81 -0.39
CA TRP A 229 -22.82 8.81 0.67
C TRP A 229 -23.44 10.17 0.35
N GLY A 230 -23.58 10.55 -0.93
CA GLY A 230 -24.17 11.83 -1.32
C GLY A 230 -23.31 13.06 -0.92
N GLU A 231 -22.03 12.85 -0.63
CA GLU A 231 -21.08 13.91 -0.33
C GLU A 231 -20.41 14.47 -1.59
N THR A 232 -19.81 15.65 -1.46
CA THR A 232 -19.05 16.28 -2.56
C THR A 232 -17.81 15.45 -2.92
N LYS A 233 -17.36 15.59 -4.16
CA LYS A 233 -16.15 14.89 -4.65
C LYS A 233 -14.93 15.26 -3.81
N TYR A 234 -14.85 16.50 -3.30
CA TYR A 234 -13.84 16.93 -2.33
C TYR A 234 -13.80 16.02 -1.08
N ILE A 235 -14.93 15.86 -0.39
CA ILE A 235 -15.02 15.09 0.86
C ILE A 235 -14.75 13.60 0.59
N ILE A 236 -15.33 13.06 -0.49
CA ILE A 236 -15.11 11.66 -0.85
C ILE A 236 -13.65 11.39 -1.16
N ASN A 237 -12.99 12.29 -1.90
CA ASN A 237 -11.58 12.14 -2.23
C ASN A 237 -10.68 12.17 -0.99
N LEU A 238 -10.97 13.08 -0.05
CA LEU A 238 -10.29 13.19 1.24
C LEU A 238 -10.31 11.86 2.02
N TYR A 239 -11.49 11.27 2.23
CA TYR A 239 -11.63 10.04 3.00
C TYR A 239 -11.17 8.79 2.24
N SER A 240 -11.28 8.81 0.91
CA SER A 240 -10.72 7.77 0.04
C SER A 240 -9.20 7.71 0.13
N ALA A 241 -8.52 8.86 0.22
CA ALA A 241 -7.08 8.95 0.43
C ALA A 241 -6.64 8.36 1.79
N ILE A 242 -7.38 8.67 2.86
CA ILE A 242 -7.16 8.13 4.21
C ILE A 242 -7.28 6.60 4.21
N PHE A 243 -8.29 6.06 3.51
CA PHE A 243 -8.48 4.62 3.37
C PHE A 243 -7.37 3.96 2.55
N SER A 244 -6.99 4.56 1.42
CA SER A 244 -6.15 3.93 0.39
C SER A 244 -4.74 3.59 0.88
N GLY A 245 -4.13 4.43 1.71
CA GLY A 245 -2.77 4.23 2.20
C GLY A 245 -2.56 2.88 2.90
N PRO A 246 -3.20 2.64 4.05
CA PRO A 246 -3.08 1.35 4.75
C PRO A 246 -3.62 0.18 3.92
N PHE A 247 -4.70 0.41 3.16
CA PHE A 247 -5.34 -0.64 2.37
C PHE A 247 -4.42 -1.22 1.30
N LEU A 248 -3.73 -0.40 0.51
CA LEU A 248 -2.87 -0.88 -0.58
C LEU A 248 -1.67 -1.66 -0.04
N VAL A 249 -1.09 -1.23 1.08
CA VAL A 249 0.00 -1.95 1.74
C VAL A 249 -0.51 -3.29 2.28
N ALA A 250 -1.64 -3.30 3.01
CA ALA A 250 -2.23 -4.53 3.55
C ALA A 250 -2.64 -5.51 2.43
N ALA A 251 -3.25 -5.03 1.35
CA ALA A 251 -3.63 -5.83 0.19
C ALA A 251 -2.40 -6.51 -0.45
N SER A 252 -1.28 -5.78 -0.57
CA SER A 252 -0.02 -6.35 -1.06
C SER A 252 0.52 -7.44 -0.11
N ILE A 253 0.43 -7.24 1.21
CA ILE A 253 0.81 -8.23 2.21
C ILE A 253 -0.01 -9.51 2.05
N PHE A 254 -1.35 -9.40 2.06
CA PHE A 254 -2.22 -10.57 1.92
C PHE A 254 -2.00 -11.30 0.60
N TYR A 255 -1.86 -10.57 -0.51
CA TYR A 255 -1.56 -11.15 -1.82
C TYR A 255 -0.25 -11.94 -1.82
N LEU A 256 0.81 -11.39 -1.23
CA LEU A 256 2.13 -12.04 -1.18
C LEU A 256 2.14 -13.24 -0.23
N ARG A 257 1.55 -13.12 0.96
CA ARG A 257 1.63 -14.18 1.99
C ARG A 257 0.85 -15.44 1.62
N GLN A 258 -0.12 -15.34 0.71
CA GLN A 258 -0.78 -16.51 0.15
C GLN A 258 0.06 -17.25 -0.90
N ARG A 259 1.06 -16.59 -1.50
CA ARG A 259 1.78 -17.10 -2.69
C ARG A 259 3.26 -17.34 -2.45
N HIS A 260 3.84 -16.64 -1.49
CA HIS A 260 5.27 -16.59 -1.26
C HIS A 260 5.56 -16.82 0.20
N VAL A 261 6.44 -17.78 0.46
CA VAL A 261 6.96 -18.08 1.80
C VAL A 261 8.41 -17.64 1.82
N ARG A 262 8.80 -16.91 2.87
CA ARG A 262 10.20 -16.55 3.13
C ARG A 262 10.74 -17.37 4.31
N PRO A 263 12.07 -17.48 4.47
CA PRO A 263 12.63 -18.13 5.64
C PRO A 263 12.21 -17.45 6.94
N SER A 264 12.19 -18.21 8.04
CA SER A 264 12.04 -17.62 9.36
C SER A 264 13.25 -16.74 9.72
N SER A 265 13.04 -15.82 10.66
CA SER A 265 14.09 -14.95 11.19
C SER A 265 14.03 -14.98 12.73
N PRO A 266 15.05 -15.52 13.40
CA PRO A 266 15.14 -15.53 14.87
C PRO A 266 15.04 -14.13 15.48
N LEU A 267 15.61 -13.13 14.79
CA LEU A 267 15.54 -11.73 15.20
C LEU A 267 14.08 -11.25 15.29
N LEU A 268 13.30 -11.45 14.22
CA LEU A 268 11.93 -10.93 14.11
C LEU A 268 10.94 -11.63 15.03
N ILE A 269 11.19 -12.90 15.38
CA ILE A 269 10.36 -13.65 16.33
C ILE A 269 10.81 -13.47 17.79
N SER A 270 11.88 -12.73 18.04
CA SER A 270 12.43 -12.57 19.37
C SER A 270 11.46 -11.82 20.29
N PRO A 271 11.38 -12.19 21.59
CA PRO A 271 10.61 -11.44 22.57
C PRO A 271 11.04 -9.97 22.65
N ASN A 272 12.34 -9.70 22.48
CA ASN A 272 12.90 -8.36 22.51
C ASN A 272 12.34 -7.49 21.38
N THR A 273 12.22 -8.00 20.15
CA THR A 273 11.61 -7.24 19.05
C THR A 273 10.14 -6.91 19.33
N ARG A 274 9.39 -7.84 19.94
CA ARG A 274 8.00 -7.57 20.34
C ARG A 274 7.93 -6.53 21.45
N LEU A 275 8.83 -6.61 22.44
CA LEU A 275 8.91 -5.65 23.54
C LEU A 275 9.26 -4.25 23.02
N ILE A 276 10.24 -4.13 22.13
CA ILE A 276 10.62 -2.86 21.49
C ILE A 276 9.42 -2.27 20.73
N ALA A 277 8.75 -3.05 19.87
CA ALA A 277 7.59 -2.56 19.13
C ALA A 277 6.46 -2.07 20.06
N THR A 278 6.22 -2.80 21.16
CA THR A 278 5.21 -2.44 22.16
C THR A 278 5.59 -1.20 22.93
N ALA A 279 6.85 -1.11 23.41
CA ALA A 279 7.37 0.05 24.12
C ALA A 279 7.36 1.30 23.23
N SER A 280 7.77 1.19 21.96
CA SER A 280 7.66 2.28 20.99
C SER A 280 6.21 2.71 20.79
N GLY A 281 5.28 1.77 20.62
CA GLY A 281 3.85 2.08 20.50
C GLY A 281 3.30 2.82 21.71
N LEU A 282 3.62 2.36 22.92
CA LEU A 282 3.20 3.01 24.17
C LEU A 282 3.79 4.41 24.35
N LEU A 283 5.08 4.58 24.06
CA LEU A 283 5.74 5.90 24.10
C LEU A 283 5.14 6.85 23.08
N GLY A 284 4.84 6.37 21.86
CA GLY A 284 4.14 7.15 20.84
C GLY A 284 2.76 7.58 21.30
N LEU A 285 1.97 6.68 21.89
CA LEU A 285 0.65 7.00 22.46
C LEU A 285 0.74 8.04 23.58
N LEU A 286 1.68 7.88 24.51
CA LEU A 286 1.89 8.82 25.61
C LEU A 286 2.27 10.21 25.09
N PHE A 287 3.14 10.27 24.09
CA PHE A 287 3.49 11.52 23.42
C PHE A 287 2.27 12.16 22.77
N LEU A 288 1.50 11.40 21.98
CA LEU A 288 0.32 11.94 21.28
C LEU A 288 -0.78 12.37 22.26
N ALA A 289 -0.93 11.70 23.39
CA ALA A 289 -1.89 12.10 24.43
C ALA A 289 -1.51 13.42 25.12
N THR A 290 -0.22 13.77 25.17
CA THR A 290 0.27 14.96 25.90
C THR A 290 0.64 16.13 24.99
N LYS A 291 1.05 15.85 23.75
CA LYS A 291 1.61 16.81 22.78
C LYS A 291 1.05 16.64 21.37
N GLY A 292 0.14 15.68 21.15
CA GLY A 292 -0.48 15.47 19.85
C GLY A 292 -1.49 16.56 19.52
N PRO A 293 -1.79 16.75 18.22
CA PRO A 293 -2.84 17.65 17.77
C PRO A 293 -4.21 17.15 18.25
N SER A 294 -5.18 18.06 18.30
CA SER A 294 -6.58 17.67 18.51
C SER A 294 -7.02 16.70 17.42
N PHE A 295 -7.55 15.55 17.82
CA PHE A 295 -8.07 14.56 16.89
C PHE A 295 -9.60 14.65 16.86
N ASN A 296 -10.14 15.57 16.06
CA ASN A 296 -11.58 15.64 15.82
C ASN A 296 -12.02 14.79 14.60
N GLY A 297 -11.11 14.21 13.82
CA GLY A 297 -11.46 13.43 12.62
C GLY A 297 -11.80 14.28 11.39
N GLY A 298 -11.39 15.56 11.39
CA GLY A 298 -11.59 16.49 10.28
C GLY A 298 -13.05 16.93 10.15
N PRO A 299 -13.48 17.38 8.95
CA PRO A 299 -14.83 17.90 8.72
C PRO A 299 -15.93 16.88 9.03
N ARG A 300 -15.67 15.58 8.84
CA ARG A 300 -16.60 14.48 9.09
C ARG A 300 -15.98 13.43 10.03
N PRO A 301 -16.02 13.66 11.36
CA PRO A 301 -15.41 12.78 12.37
C PRO A 301 -15.80 11.30 12.25
N LYS A 302 -17.10 11.03 12.04
CA LYS A 302 -17.64 9.67 11.90
C LYS A 302 -17.08 8.96 10.67
N ALA A 303 -16.93 9.69 9.57
CA ALA A 303 -16.40 9.14 8.31
C ALA A 303 -14.92 8.81 8.41
N PHE A 304 -14.15 9.61 9.16
CA PHE A 304 -12.76 9.27 9.47
C PHE A 304 -12.68 7.89 10.14
N TRP A 305 -13.43 7.71 11.23
CA TRP A 305 -13.38 6.47 12.00
C TRP A 305 -13.94 5.29 11.21
N LEU A 306 -14.91 5.50 10.33
CA LEU A 306 -15.39 4.47 9.41
C LEU A 306 -14.34 4.08 8.36
N ALA A 307 -13.57 5.05 7.86
CA ALA A 307 -12.51 4.81 6.88
C ALA A 307 -11.29 4.10 7.49
N LEU A 308 -10.93 4.38 8.75
CA LEU A 308 -9.71 3.86 9.36
C LEU A 308 -9.94 2.75 10.42
N GLY A 309 -10.94 2.90 11.28
CA GLY A 309 -11.18 2.00 12.41
C GLY A 309 -11.39 0.54 12.00
N PRO A 310 -12.38 0.23 11.14
CA PRO A 310 -12.65 -1.14 10.69
C PRO A 310 -11.45 -1.82 10.05
N GLN A 311 -10.69 -1.11 9.22
CA GLN A 311 -9.51 -1.68 8.57
C GLN A 311 -8.40 -2.02 9.59
N VAL A 312 -8.11 -1.14 10.54
CA VAL A 312 -7.10 -1.38 11.59
C VAL A 312 -7.50 -2.56 12.47
N ILE A 313 -8.76 -2.61 12.91
CA ILE A 313 -9.30 -3.72 13.72
C ILE A 313 -9.19 -5.04 12.94
N CYS A 314 -9.58 -5.04 11.67
CA CYS A 314 -9.50 -6.20 10.80
C CYS A 314 -8.05 -6.69 10.65
N TYR A 315 -7.10 -5.80 10.35
CA TYR A 315 -5.69 -6.17 10.21
C TYR A 315 -5.11 -6.72 11.51
N LEU A 316 -5.39 -6.09 12.65
CA LEU A 316 -4.95 -6.58 13.96
C LEU A 316 -5.51 -7.97 14.25
N ALA A 317 -6.81 -8.18 14.01
CA ALA A 317 -7.46 -9.46 14.22
C ALA A 317 -6.87 -10.55 13.31
N LEU A 318 -6.77 -10.29 12.00
CA LEU A 318 -6.27 -11.25 11.02
C LEU A 318 -4.78 -11.58 11.23
N PHE A 319 -3.93 -10.58 11.44
CA PHE A 319 -2.51 -10.83 11.70
C PHE A 319 -2.31 -11.63 12.99
N THR A 320 -3.10 -11.35 14.04
CA THR A 320 -3.06 -12.13 15.29
C THR A 320 -3.54 -13.56 15.07
N ALA A 321 -4.68 -13.74 14.39
CA ALA A 321 -5.24 -15.06 14.11
C ALA A 321 -4.29 -15.91 13.27
N PHE A 322 -3.73 -15.34 12.20
CA PHE A 322 -2.78 -16.04 11.33
C PHE A 322 -1.44 -16.32 12.00
N ALA A 323 -0.91 -15.40 12.83
CA ALA A 323 0.28 -15.67 13.64
C ALA A 323 0.04 -16.83 14.61
N ARG A 324 -1.08 -16.81 15.36
CA ARG A 324 -1.42 -17.89 16.30
C ARG A 324 -1.62 -19.23 15.59
N ALA A 325 -2.34 -19.25 14.48
CA ALA A 325 -2.56 -20.44 13.67
C ALA A 325 -1.27 -20.99 13.06
N ALA A 326 -0.36 -20.12 12.60
CA ALA A 326 0.95 -20.53 12.10
C ALA A 326 1.80 -21.13 13.22
N LYS A 327 1.84 -20.51 14.40
CA LYS A 327 2.57 -21.01 15.57
C LYS A 327 2.05 -22.38 16.02
N ARG A 328 0.73 -22.58 16.10
CA ARG A 328 0.11 -23.88 16.45
C ARG A 328 0.47 -24.99 15.47
N ARG A 329 0.65 -24.67 14.19
CA ARG A 329 1.04 -25.62 13.13
C ARG A 329 2.55 -25.85 13.03
N GLY A 330 3.36 -25.18 13.86
CA GLY A 330 4.82 -25.22 13.75
C GLY A 330 5.40 -24.48 12.52
N ASP A 331 4.57 -23.74 11.77
CA ASP A 331 5.01 -22.96 10.60
C ASP A 331 5.65 -21.63 11.02
N MET A 332 6.91 -21.71 11.43
CA MET A 332 7.69 -20.56 11.88
C MET A 332 7.96 -19.54 10.77
N ARG A 333 7.85 -19.92 9.49
CA ARG A 333 8.04 -19.02 8.35
C ARG A 333 6.85 -18.07 8.22
N SER A 334 5.64 -18.61 8.24
CA SER A 334 4.41 -17.81 8.25
C SER A 334 4.26 -17.03 9.56
N TYR A 335 4.60 -17.65 10.71
CA TYR A 335 4.58 -16.94 12.00
C TYR A 335 5.47 -15.69 11.98
N THR A 336 6.71 -15.83 11.46
CA THR A 336 7.65 -14.71 11.30
C THR A 336 7.02 -13.55 10.52
N ALA A 337 6.28 -13.84 9.46
CA ALA A 337 5.63 -12.81 8.65
C ALA A 337 4.54 -12.07 9.43
N TRP A 338 3.55 -12.82 9.93
CA TRP A 338 2.37 -12.24 10.57
C TRP A 338 2.71 -11.49 11.86
N ILE A 339 3.68 -11.99 12.65
CA ILE A 339 4.13 -11.28 13.86
C ILE A 339 4.85 -9.96 13.51
N THR A 340 5.60 -9.92 12.39
CA THR A 340 6.30 -8.70 11.96
C THR A 340 5.31 -7.62 11.52
N TYR A 341 4.29 -7.98 10.73
CA TYR A 341 3.25 -7.02 10.33
C TYR A 341 2.41 -6.55 11.53
N GLN A 342 2.13 -7.44 12.47
CA GLN A 342 1.47 -7.07 13.72
C GLN A 342 2.32 -6.07 14.54
N ASN A 343 3.64 -6.29 14.63
CA ASN A 343 4.55 -5.34 15.30
C ASN A 343 4.56 -3.96 14.61
N GLY A 344 4.39 -3.93 13.28
CA GLY A 344 4.18 -2.70 12.53
C GLY A 344 2.97 -1.91 13.00
N LEU A 345 1.83 -2.57 13.18
CA LEU A 345 0.60 -1.94 13.70
C LEU A 345 0.72 -1.53 15.16
N ILE A 346 1.36 -2.35 16.00
CA ILE A 346 1.57 -2.02 17.42
C ILE A 346 2.44 -0.77 17.59
N SER A 347 3.46 -0.62 16.73
CA SER A 347 4.35 0.55 16.74
C SER A 347 3.81 1.75 15.94
N ALA A 348 2.63 1.64 15.31
CA ALA A 348 2.03 2.71 14.50
C ALA A 348 1.93 4.07 15.23
N PRO A 349 1.61 4.15 16.54
CA PRO A 349 1.59 5.43 17.25
C PRO A 349 2.95 6.14 17.29
N MET A 350 4.07 5.41 17.31
CA MET A 350 5.40 6.03 17.21
C MET A 350 5.62 6.61 15.81
N TRP A 351 5.17 5.91 14.78
CA TRP A 351 5.19 6.44 13.41
C TRP A 351 4.30 7.67 13.26
N SER A 352 3.16 7.72 13.94
CA SER A 352 2.31 8.92 14.00
C SER A 352 3.07 10.13 14.53
N VAL A 353 3.93 9.98 15.56
CA VAL A 353 4.77 11.09 16.04
C VAL A 353 5.70 11.62 14.93
N LEU A 354 6.36 10.73 14.19
CA LEU A 354 7.19 11.14 13.05
C LEU A 354 6.37 11.87 11.98
N VAL A 355 5.18 11.36 11.68
CA VAL A 355 4.27 11.96 10.70
C VAL A 355 3.81 13.35 11.16
N LEU A 356 3.49 13.53 12.44
CA LEU A 356 3.13 14.82 13.01
C LEU A 356 4.22 15.87 12.76
N TYR A 357 5.48 15.55 13.10
CA TYR A 357 6.60 16.45 12.88
C TYR A 357 6.82 16.76 11.40
N MET A 358 6.70 15.76 10.53
CA MET A 358 6.80 15.98 9.08
C MET A 358 5.68 16.90 8.57
N ALA A 359 4.44 16.63 8.96
CA ALA A 359 3.25 17.37 8.54
C ALA A 359 3.28 18.83 9.03
N ARG A 360 3.61 19.03 10.31
CA ARG A 360 3.64 20.36 10.94
C ARG A 360 4.88 21.15 10.53
N ASP A 361 6.08 20.61 10.77
CA ASP A 361 7.32 21.39 10.71
C ASP A 361 7.93 21.44 9.32
N ARG A 362 7.66 20.44 8.46
CA ARG A 362 8.20 20.41 7.08
C ARG A 362 7.20 20.80 6.02
N MET A 363 5.92 20.47 6.22
CA MET A 363 4.89 20.72 5.21
C MET A 363 3.95 21.88 5.59
N GLY A 364 4.02 22.39 6.81
CA GLY A 364 3.23 23.54 7.27
C GLY A 364 1.73 23.29 7.18
N TYR A 365 1.27 22.07 7.42
CA TYR A 365 -0.14 21.71 7.34
C TYR A 365 -0.96 22.32 8.48
N SER A 366 -2.23 22.60 8.19
CA SER A 366 -3.19 23.19 9.11
C SER A 366 -3.47 22.31 10.32
N GLU A 367 -3.64 22.92 11.50
CA GLU A 367 -3.97 22.22 12.75
C GLU A 367 -5.23 21.34 12.61
N GLU A 368 -6.21 21.78 11.82
CA GLU A 368 -7.44 21.01 11.53
C GLU A 368 -7.16 19.68 10.81
N SER A 369 -6.11 19.64 9.98
CA SER A 369 -5.74 18.45 9.20
C SER A 369 -4.71 17.57 9.91
N LEU A 370 -3.93 18.14 10.84
CA LEU A 370 -2.82 17.45 11.50
C LEU A 370 -3.27 16.17 12.22
N GLY A 371 -4.40 16.19 12.92
CA GLY A 371 -4.92 15.00 13.61
C GLY A 371 -5.14 13.83 12.65
N VAL A 372 -5.89 14.07 11.56
CA VAL A 372 -6.21 13.08 10.53
C VAL A 372 -4.95 12.51 9.87
N ILE A 373 -4.02 13.38 9.49
CA ILE A 373 -2.76 13.01 8.85
C ILE A 373 -1.89 12.17 9.80
N THR A 374 -1.79 12.60 11.05
CA THR A 374 -0.97 11.95 12.09
C THR A 374 -1.40 10.50 12.30
N VAL A 375 -2.70 10.25 12.48
CA VAL A 375 -3.20 8.90 12.77
C VAL A 375 -3.18 8.01 11.53
N ALA A 376 -3.74 8.45 10.41
CA ALA A 376 -3.79 7.66 9.18
C ALA A 376 -2.39 7.40 8.59
N GLY A 377 -1.53 8.42 8.64
CA GLY A 377 -0.14 8.32 8.23
C GLY A 377 0.64 7.34 9.09
N GLY A 378 0.52 7.40 10.42
CA GLY A 378 1.22 6.46 11.31
C GLY A 378 0.87 5.00 11.09
N VAL A 379 -0.42 4.69 10.86
CA VAL A 379 -0.86 3.32 10.49
C VAL A 379 -0.24 2.89 9.15
N SER A 380 -0.29 3.76 8.14
CA SER A 380 0.28 3.49 6.82
C SER A 380 1.79 3.23 6.90
N GLN A 381 2.52 4.08 7.64
CA GLN A 381 3.97 3.96 7.83
C GLN A 381 4.33 2.72 8.64
N GLY A 382 3.59 2.39 9.71
CA GLY A 382 3.81 1.18 10.49
C GLY A 382 3.68 -0.09 9.65
N LEU A 383 2.65 -0.16 8.80
CA LEU A 383 2.50 -1.25 7.83
C LEU A 383 3.64 -1.28 6.80
N PHE A 384 3.92 -0.14 6.16
CA PHE A 384 4.97 -0.05 5.12
C PHE A 384 6.35 -0.43 5.66
N VAL A 385 6.74 0.09 6.83
CA VAL A 385 8.04 -0.20 7.44
C VAL A 385 8.12 -1.65 7.89
N SER A 386 7.04 -2.22 8.46
CA SER A 386 7.03 -3.65 8.80
C SER A 386 7.21 -4.55 7.58
N PHE A 387 6.67 -4.14 6.41
CA PHE A 387 6.94 -4.80 5.14
C PHE A 387 8.42 -4.72 4.78
N MET A 388 9.01 -3.53 4.80
CA MET A 388 10.44 -3.35 4.50
C MET A 388 11.31 -4.22 5.41
N VAL A 389 11.09 -4.14 6.72
CA VAL A 389 11.82 -4.92 7.73
C VAL A 389 11.69 -6.41 7.47
N TYR A 390 10.48 -6.90 7.20
CA TYR A 390 10.25 -8.31 6.90
C TYR A 390 11.05 -8.77 5.68
N VAL A 391 10.95 -8.04 4.56
CA VAL A 391 11.64 -8.40 3.31
C VAL A 391 13.15 -8.39 3.49
N PHE A 392 13.72 -7.33 4.07
CA PHE A 392 15.16 -7.20 4.26
C PHE A 392 15.72 -8.23 5.23
N ALA A 393 15.10 -8.41 6.42
CA ALA A 393 15.59 -9.35 7.43
C ALA A 393 15.48 -10.83 7.01
N THR A 394 14.70 -11.12 5.96
CA THR A 394 14.56 -12.48 5.41
C THR A 394 15.15 -12.61 4.00
N SER A 395 15.72 -11.53 3.44
CA SER A 395 16.39 -11.52 2.13
C SER A 395 17.69 -12.31 2.12
N THR A 396 18.18 -12.62 0.93
CA THR A 396 19.56 -13.10 0.76
C THR A 396 20.57 -11.95 0.73
N LEU A 397 20.11 -10.70 0.71
CA LEU A 397 20.94 -9.49 0.68
C LEU A 397 21.66 -9.29 2.03
N GLY A 398 20.96 -9.53 3.14
CA GLY A 398 21.51 -9.36 4.49
C GLY A 398 22.27 -10.57 5.05
N ASN A 399 22.30 -11.71 4.35
CA ASN A 399 22.99 -12.90 4.83
C ASN A 399 23.56 -13.74 3.68
N SER A 400 24.84 -13.50 3.36
CA SER A 400 25.60 -14.15 2.29
C SER A 400 25.66 -15.67 2.42
N SER A 401 25.56 -16.21 3.64
CA SER A 401 25.49 -17.67 3.88
C SER A 401 24.29 -18.33 3.21
N ARG A 402 23.20 -17.58 2.93
CA ARG A 402 22.02 -18.07 2.21
C ARG A 402 22.20 -18.14 0.68
N ARG A 403 23.25 -17.50 0.12
CA ARG A 403 23.61 -17.67 -1.31
C ARG A 403 24.20 -19.06 -1.58
N ALA A 404 24.98 -19.60 -0.64
CA ALA A 404 25.70 -20.87 -0.80
C ALA A 404 24.80 -22.11 -0.90
N VAL A 405 23.57 -22.05 -0.40
CA VAL A 405 22.62 -23.18 -0.43
C VAL A 405 21.95 -23.35 -1.80
N LYS A 406 22.05 -22.37 -2.71
CA LYS A 406 21.44 -22.43 -4.06
C LYS A 406 22.43 -22.78 -5.18
N SER A 407 23.71 -22.97 -4.88
CA SER A 407 24.75 -23.31 -5.87
C SER A 407 25.20 -24.78 -5.79
N ARG A 408 24.37 -25.67 -5.24
CA ARG A 408 24.57 -27.12 -5.29
C ARG A 408 23.35 -27.79 -5.93
#